data_AF-A0AB34HEC7-F1
#
_entry.id   AF-A0AB34HEC7-F1
#
_cell.length_a   1.000
_cell.length_b   1.000
_cell.length_c   1.000
_cell.angle_alpha   90.00
_cell.angle_beta   90.00
_cell.angle_gamma   90.00
#
_symmetry.space_group_name_H-M   'P 1'
#
loop_
_entity.id
_entity.type
_entity.pdbx_description
1 polymer ?
#
loop_
_entity_poly.entity_id
_entity_poly.type
_entity_poly.pdbx_seq_one_letter_code
_entity_poly.pdbx_strand_id
1 'polypeptide(L)'
;SPYQALQEQLTSVVQEIGHLIDPIATAARGEAAQLGHKVTQLASYFEPLILAAVGVASKILDHQQQMTVLDQTKTLAESALQMLYAAKEGGGNPKVQL
;
A
#
# COMPACT_ATOMS: atom_id res chain seq x y z
N SER A 1 -19.90 2.64 -15.10
CA SER A 1 -20.31 3.96 -14.58
C SER A 1 -19.09 4.64 -13.93
N PRO A 2 -19.10 5.95 -13.66
CA PRO A 2 -17.98 6.62 -12.97
C PRO A 2 -17.64 5.97 -11.61
N TYR A 3 -18.65 5.43 -10.90
CA TYR A 3 -18.45 4.69 -9.66
C TYR A 3 -17.69 3.37 -9.87
N GLN A 4 -18.08 2.57 -10.87
CA GLN A 4 -17.39 1.32 -11.19
C GLN A 4 -15.92 1.57 -11.56
N ALA A 5 -15.63 2.62 -12.32
CA ALA A 5 -14.25 2.99 -12.67
C ALA A 5 -13.40 3.32 -11.43
N LEU A 6 -13.98 4.00 -10.43
CA LEU A 6 -13.30 4.27 -9.16
C LEU A 6 -13.07 2.98 -8.34
N GLN A 7 -14.03 2.04 -8.36
CA GLN A 7 -13.86 0.75 -7.71
C GLN A 7 -12.78 -0.10 -8.39
N GLU A 8 -12.73 -0.12 -9.72
CA GLU A 8 -11.68 -0.79 -10.50
C GLU A 8 -10.31 -0.17 -10.21
N GLN A 9 -10.22 1.16 -10.18
CA GLN A 9 -8.97 1.86 -9.82
C GLN A 9 -8.52 1.52 -8.40
N LEU A 10 -9.44 1.56 -7.41
CA LEU A 10 -9.13 1.19 -6.03
C LEU A 10 -8.63 -0.26 -5.94
N THR A 11 -9.32 -1.19 -6.60
CA THR A 11 -8.96 -2.61 -6.63
C THR A 11 -7.58 -2.82 -7.25
N SER A 12 -7.31 -2.18 -8.39
CA SER A 12 -6.04 -2.29 -9.08
C SER A 12 -4.89 -1.75 -8.23
N VAL A 13 -5.04 -0.57 -7.61
CA VAL A 13 -3.98 0.00 -6.77
C VAL A 13 -3.70 -0.88 -5.54
N VAL A 14 -4.73 -1.44 -4.91
CA VAL A 14 -4.57 -2.40 -3.80
C VAL A 14 -3.82 -3.65 -4.25
N GLN A 15 -4.09 -4.16 -5.45
CA GLN A 15 -3.38 -5.31 -6.01
C GLN A 15 -1.89 -4.99 -6.26
N GLU A 16 -1.58 -3.82 -6.82
CA GLU A 16 -0.20 -3.39 -7.04
C GLU A 16 0.58 -3.26 -5.72
N ILE A 17 -0.05 -2.70 -4.68
CA ILE A 17 0.51 -2.66 -3.33
C ILE A 17 0.77 -4.08 -2.82
N GLY A 18 -0.21 -4.98 -2.99
CA GLY A 18 -0.10 -6.39 -2.59
C GLY A 18 1.06 -7.12 -3.27
N HIS A 19 1.25 -6.90 -4.58
CA HIS A 19 2.34 -7.49 -5.36
C HIS A 19 3.73 -7.04 -4.91
N LEU A 20 3.85 -5.90 -4.21
CA LEU A 20 5.13 -5.38 -3.72
C LEU A 20 5.51 -5.87 -2.32
N ILE A 21 4.59 -6.48 -1.57
CA ILE A 21 4.84 -6.94 -0.20
C ILE A 21 6.01 -7.95 -0.15
N ASP A 22 5.90 -9.06 -0.87
CA ASP A 22 6.92 -10.12 -0.88
C ASP A 22 8.27 -9.64 -1.47
N PRO A 23 8.29 -8.87 -2.58
CA PRO A 23 9.52 -8.26 -3.07
C PRO A 23 10.22 -7.35 -2.07
N ILE A 24 9.48 -6.53 -1.31
CA ILE A 24 10.06 -5.63 -0.30
C ILE A 24 10.60 -6.45 0.87
N ALA A 25 9.83 -7.41 1.36
CA ALA A 25 10.25 -8.29 2.44
C ALA A 25 11.54 -9.05 2.08
N THR A 26 11.66 -9.51 0.83
CA THR A 26 12.86 -10.18 0.32
C THR A 26 14.04 -9.22 0.24
N ALA A 27 13.86 -8.04 -0.36
CA ALA A 27 14.94 -7.09 -0.51
C ALA A 27 15.45 -6.55 0.83
N ALA A 28 14.57 -6.39 1.82
CA ALA A 28 14.90 -5.98 3.17
C ALA A 28 15.88 -6.92 3.89
N ARG A 29 15.96 -8.20 3.48
CA ARG A 29 16.83 -9.20 4.10
C ARG A 29 18.19 -9.36 3.45
N GLY A 30 18.43 -8.80 2.26
CA GLY A 30 19.70 -9.04 1.58
C GLY A 30 19.96 -8.30 0.27
N GLU A 31 19.03 -7.48 -0.23
CA GLU A 31 19.16 -6.78 -1.51
C GLU A 31 19.04 -5.26 -1.33
N ALA A 32 19.96 -4.67 -0.56
CA ALA A 32 19.92 -3.23 -0.22
C ALA A 32 19.73 -2.31 -1.44
N ALA A 33 20.35 -2.63 -2.59
CA ALA A 33 20.21 -1.87 -3.83
C ALA A 33 18.78 -1.92 -4.41
N GLN A 34 18.07 -3.05 -4.25
CA GLN A 34 16.71 -3.22 -4.75
C GLN A 34 15.67 -2.70 -3.76
N LEU A 35 15.98 -2.70 -2.46
CA LEU A 35 15.05 -2.24 -1.43
C LEU A 35 14.58 -0.80 -1.69
N GLY A 36 15.51 0.12 -1.96
CA GLY A 36 15.17 1.52 -2.23
C GLY A 36 14.19 1.68 -3.40
N HIS A 37 14.42 0.97 -4.50
CA HIS A 37 13.55 1.01 -5.68
C HIS A 37 12.14 0.50 -5.39
N LYS A 38 12.02 -0.64 -4.69
CA LYS A 38 10.73 -1.23 -4.34
C LYS A 38 9.96 -0.34 -3.36
N VAL A 39 10.64 0.28 -2.40
CA VAL A 39 10.04 1.25 -1.48
C VAL A 39 9.51 2.48 -2.22
N THR A 40 10.29 3.03 -3.17
CA THR A 40 9.81 4.14 -4.02
C THR A 40 8.59 3.74 -4.86
N GLN A 41 8.59 2.53 -5.42
CA GLN A 41 7.46 2.01 -6.17
C GLN A 41 6.21 1.89 -5.28
N LEU A 42 6.34 1.30 -4.08
CA LEU A 42 5.24 1.20 -3.11
C LEU A 42 4.70 2.59 -2.74
N ALA A 43 5.59 3.55 -2.46
CA ALA A 43 5.22 4.91 -2.11
C ALA A 43 4.37 5.59 -3.20
N SER A 44 4.68 5.34 -4.48
CA SER A 44 3.95 5.93 -5.61
C SER A 44 2.48 5.49 -5.72
N TYR A 45 2.10 4.37 -5.08
CA TYR A 45 0.73 3.88 -5.12
C TYR A 45 -0.18 4.51 -4.04
N PHE A 46 0.36 5.23 -3.05
CA PHE A 46 -0.48 5.80 -1.98
C PHE A 46 -1.34 6.98 -2.43
N GLU A 47 -0.83 7.86 -3.29
CA GLU A 47 -1.63 8.95 -3.83
C GLU A 47 -2.84 8.42 -4.63
N PRO A 48 -2.68 7.52 -5.62
CA PRO A 48 -3.83 6.98 -6.33
C PRO A 48 -4.75 6.13 -5.45
N LEU A 49 -4.22 5.45 -4.41
CA LEU A 49 -5.03 4.73 -3.43
C LEU A 49 -5.99 5.68 -2.70
N ILE A 50 -5.47 6.78 -2.16
CA ILE A 50 -6.25 7.76 -1.39
C ILE A 50 -7.31 8.41 -2.29
N LEU A 51 -6.92 8.85 -3.49
CA LEU A 51 -7.85 9.46 -4.43
C LEU A 51 -8.99 8.52 -4.83
N ALA A 52 -8.68 7.26 -5.15
CA ALA A 52 -9.68 6.27 -5.50
C ALA A 52 -10.60 5.93 -4.32
N ALA A 53 -10.04 5.72 -3.12
CA ALA A 53 -10.81 5.41 -1.91
C ALA A 53 -11.77 6.54 -1.52
N VAL A 54 -11.29 7.79 -1.51
CA VAL A 54 -12.14 8.97 -1.26
C VAL A 54 -13.21 9.11 -2.35
N GLY A 55 -12.84 8.86 -3.61
CA GLY A 55 -13.76 8.84 -4.74
C GLY A 55 -14.89 7.82 -4.55
N VAL A 56 -14.56 6.56 -4.23
CA VAL A 56 -15.53 5.49 -3.94
C VAL A 56 -16.41 5.88 -2.75
N ALA A 57 -15.81 6.28 -1.63
CA ALA A 57 -16.51 6.66 -0.41
C ALA A 57 -17.52 7.80 -0.66
N SER A 58 -17.17 8.81 -1.47
CA SER A 58 -18.05 9.94 -1.80
C SER A 58 -19.34 9.56 -2.55
N LYS A 59 -19.40 8.35 -3.11
CA LYS A 59 -20.54 7.84 -3.89
C LYS A 59 -21.37 6.81 -3.14
N ILE A 60 -20.92 6.37 -1.97
CA ILE A 60 -21.66 5.43 -1.12
C ILE A 60 -22.67 6.24 -0.30
N LEU A 61 -23.95 5.86 -0.38
CA LEU A 61 -25.04 6.49 0.39
C LEU A 61 -25.12 5.94 1.82
N ASP A 62 -24.77 4.67 2.00
CA ASP A 62 -24.75 4.03 3.32
C ASP A 62 -23.52 4.51 4.11
N HIS A 63 -23.76 5.26 5.18
CA HIS A 63 -22.69 5.85 5.98
C HIS A 63 -21.75 4.80 6.59
N GLN A 64 -22.26 3.63 6.97
CA GLN A 64 -21.44 2.57 7.56
C GLN A 64 -20.49 1.98 6.53
N GLN A 65 -20.96 1.71 5.31
CA GLN A 65 -20.13 1.25 4.20
C GLN A 65 -19.13 2.33 3.75
N GLN A 66 -19.54 3.59 3.72
CA GLN A 66 -18.65 4.72 3.42
C GLN A 66 -17.47 4.76 4.39
N MET A 67 -17.74 4.70 5.70
CA MET A 67 -16.70 4.69 6.73
C MET A 67 -15.82 3.44 6.64
N THR A 68 -16.41 2.27 6.36
CA THR A 68 -15.66 1.02 6.22
C THR A 68 -14.57 1.12 5.15
N VAL A 69 -14.85 1.71 3.98
CA VAL A 69 -13.86 1.89 2.91
C VAL A 69 -12.71 2.79 3.36
N LEU A 70 -13.03 3.90 4.05
CA LEU A 70 -12.02 4.84 4.53
C LEU A 70 -11.14 4.23 5.63
N ASP A 71 -11.76 3.54 6.60
CA ASP A 71 -11.05 2.90 7.71
C ASP A 71 -10.11 1.80 7.20
N GLN A 72 -10.58 0.95 6.27
CA GLN A 72 -9.73 -0.09 5.67
C GLN A 72 -8.57 0.49 4.86
N THR A 73 -8.81 1.57 4.10
CA THR A 73 -7.76 2.27 3.36
C THR A 73 -6.70 2.85 4.31
N LYS A 74 -7.15 3.44 5.43
CA LYS A 74 -6.26 3.93 6.48
C LYS A 74 -5.43 2.80 7.10
N THR A 75 -6.07 1.69 7.49
CA THR A 75 -5.38 0.52 8.05
C THR A 75 -4.34 -0.04 7.08
N LEU A 76 -4.64 -0.10 5.78
CA LEU A 76 -3.69 -0.52 4.75
C LEU A 76 -2.46 0.41 4.72
N ALA A 77 -2.67 1.73 4.74
CA ALA A 77 -1.59 2.71 4.74
C ALA A 77 -0.73 2.65 6.00
N GLU A 78 -1.35 2.51 7.18
CA GLU A 78 -0.64 2.33 8.45
C GLU A 78 0.18 1.04 8.46
N SER A 79 -0.38 -0.06 7.96
CA SER A 79 0.31 -1.36 7.87
C SER A 79 1.51 -1.29 6.93
N ALA A 80 1.36 -0.66 5.77
CA ALA A 80 2.46 -0.46 4.84
C ALA A 80 3.55 0.46 5.42
N LEU A 81 3.18 1.48 6.20
CA LEU A 81 4.15 2.33 6.91
C LEU A 81 4.95 1.51 7.93
N GLN A 82 4.31 0.63 8.70
CA GLN A 82 5.01 -0.27 9.62
C GLN A 82 5.95 -1.23 8.88
N MET A 83 5.52 -1.78 7.74
CA MET A 83 6.38 -2.59 6.88
C MET A 83 7.59 -1.82 6.38
N LEU A 84 7.45 -0.54 6.01
CA LEU A 84 8.55 0.31 5.58
C LEU A 84 9.55 0.60 6.69
N TYR A 85 9.08 0.80 7.93
CA TYR A 85 9.98 0.93 9.09
C TYR A 85 10.79 -0.35 9.31
N ALA A 86 10.13 -1.51 9.34
CA ALA A 86 10.81 -2.80 9.48
C ALA A 86 11.81 -3.06 8.33
N ALA A 87 11.44 -2.73 7.10
CA ALA A 87 12.30 -2.88 5.93
C ALA A 87 13.54 -1.97 6.00
N LYS A 88 13.36 -0.72 6.48
CA LYS A 88 14.44 0.24 6.72
C LYS A 88 15.42 -0.27 7.79
N GLU A 89 14.91 -0.85 8.88
CA GLU A 89 15.74 -1.44 9.95
C GLU A 89 16.55 -2.64 9.45
N GLY A 90 15.96 -3.51 8.62
CA GLY A 90 16.68 -4.62 7.98
C GLY A 90 17.72 -4.13 6.95
N GLY A 91 17.45 -3.01 6.28
CA GLY A 91 18.39 -2.29 5.43
C GLY A 91 18.93 -3.07 4.22
N GLY A 92 18.41 -4.27 3.95
CA GLY A 92 18.96 -5.19 2.94
C GLY A 92 20.34 -5.74 3.32
N ASN A 93 20.72 -5.70 4.59
CA ASN A 93 22.01 -6.21 5.05
C ASN A 93 21.81 -7.60 5.71
N PRO A 94 22.38 -8.68 5.14
CA PRO A 94 22.19 -10.04 5.66
C PRO A 94 22.82 -10.25 7.05
N LYS A 95 23.65 -9.32 7.54
CA LYS A 95 24.29 -9.41 8.87
C LYS A 95 23.43 -8.86 10.01
N VAL A 96 22.31 -8.22 9.72
CA VAL A 96 21.40 -7.61 10.72
C VAL A 96 20.23 -8.54 11.08
N GLN A 97 20.20 -9.75 10.52
CA GLN A 97 19.24 -10.78 10.92
C GLN A 97 19.47 -11.13 12.40
N LEU A 98 18.50 -10.76 13.24
CA LEU A 98 18.32 -11.31 14.59
C LEU A 98 18.08 -12.82 14.52
#